data_AF-A0A7C1BVD3-F1
#
_entry.id   AF-A0A7C1BVD3-F1
#
_cell.length_a   1.000
_cell.length_b   1.000
_cell.length_c   1.000
_cell.angle_alpha   90.00
_cell.angle_beta   90.00
_cell.angle_gamma   90.00
#
_symmetry.space_group_name_H-M   'P 1'
#
loop_
_entity.id
_entity.type
_entity.pdbx_description
1 polymer ?
#
loop_
_entity_poly.entity_id
_entity_poly.type
_entity_poly.pdbx_seq_one_letter_code
_entity_poly.pdbx_strand_id
1 'polypeptide(L)'
;VLGVTNIWINPKAEYCLVEVTYDGDVKEKWILACEAAKRLSYQLRINIVSRVEIDEILRHEVINPLTGRKISVLPATFVSPKYGTGVVMSVPAHAPYDYAALMDYVGSKDYKDWDKLRPIPLIKIDGYSDIPAYDAIRKYKVKSQEDKELLDKATKEIYREEFERGVMRDDVCDLIINEVIKGSKNFVCNEVKGKKVKDARENIKNFLMKHGYALKIYEIMNAPVYCRCGTEIVVKLLENQWFINYGDENWKLLAKKALKRMRIVPEEARNQFLATIDWLKAKACARTRGLGTELPWEKGWVIESLSDSTIYMAFYTVIHKIRKYGIKPDRLTREFWDYVMLGKGDPDELSKKLCVDTKALIDIRNEFNYWYPLDSRHSGKDLIPNHLTYFIFNHVAIFPEEKWPKQIVANGWVLIKGEKMAKSKGNIRTLRALIDTYSPDIVRLTLAIESEVEQDLNFSEESVMKSLDRLADIERLVIEVANLDKVDKFELPERWLMSRLFTNIKGVINDLDNVRIRAAGIKIFYTMYHDLRKYLSLVDKPSRYVDLYL
;
A
#
# COMPACT_ATOMS: atom_id res chain seq x y z
N VAL A 1 -22.80 -15.31 -15.59
CA VAL A 1 -23.82 -14.79 -16.54
C VAL A 1 -24.38 -15.88 -17.45
N LEU A 2 -23.56 -16.64 -18.19
CA LEU A 2 -24.08 -17.67 -19.11
C LEU A 2 -24.83 -18.83 -18.43
N GLY A 3 -24.38 -19.26 -17.26
CA GLY A 3 -25.01 -20.34 -16.49
C GLY A 3 -25.91 -19.87 -15.36
N VAL A 4 -26.53 -18.68 -15.49
CA VAL A 4 -27.46 -18.20 -14.46
C VAL A 4 -28.76 -19.00 -14.54
N THR A 5 -29.17 -19.60 -13.43
CA THR A 5 -30.39 -20.42 -13.32
C THR A 5 -31.56 -19.67 -12.70
N ASN A 6 -31.28 -18.82 -11.72
CA ASN A 6 -32.25 -18.03 -10.97
C ASN A 6 -31.59 -16.72 -10.46
N ILE A 7 -32.40 -15.81 -9.92
CA ILE A 7 -31.94 -14.68 -9.13
C ILE A 7 -32.24 -14.95 -7.66
N TRP A 8 -31.33 -14.57 -6.76
CA TRP A 8 -31.52 -14.63 -5.32
C TRP A 8 -31.83 -13.24 -4.75
N ILE A 9 -32.86 -13.19 -3.90
CA ILE A 9 -33.21 -12.05 -3.07
C ILE A 9 -33.40 -12.51 -1.62
N ASN A 10 -33.13 -11.63 -0.64
CA ASN A 10 -33.34 -11.95 0.75
C ASN A 10 -34.77 -11.61 1.18
N PRO A 11 -35.61 -12.60 1.55
CA PRO A 11 -37.00 -12.34 1.91
C PRO A 11 -37.17 -11.49 3.17
N LYS A 12 -36.12 -11.33 3.99
CA LYS A 12 -36.14 -10.51 5.22
C LYS A 12 -35.69 -9.07 4.99
N ALA A 13 -35.28 -8.72 3.77
CA ALA A 13 -34.78 -7.37 3.44
C ALA A 13 -35.86 -6.50 2.78
N GLU A 14 -35.74 -5.18 2.94
CA GLU A 14 -36.56 -4.21 2.21
C GLU A 14 -35.97 -3.95 0.82
N TYR A 15 -36.82 -3.96 -0.22
CA TYR A 15 -36.46 -3.63 -1.59
C TYR A 15 -37.16 -2.34 -2.06
N CYS A 16 -36.46 -1.57 -2.88
CA CYS A 16 -36.87 -0.26 -3.33
C CYS A 16 -36.82 -0.20 -4.86
N LEU A 17 -37.87 0.39 -5.45
CA LEU A 17 -37.87 0.86 -6.83
C LEU A 17 -37.19 2.22 -6.86
N VAL A 18 -36.12 2.32 -7.65
CA VAL A 18 -35.30 3.53 -7.72
C VAL A 18 -35.14 3.99 -9.15
N GLU A 19 -35.14 5.31 -9.33
CA GLU A 19 -34.72 5.95 -10.58
C GLU A 19 -33.22 6.22 -10.50
N VAL A 20 -32.47 5.70 -11.47
CA VAL A 20 -31.02 5.84 -11.54
C VAL A 20 -30.67 6.63 -12.78
N THR A 21 -29.89 7.70 -12.60
CA THR A 21 -29.27 8.44 -13.69
C THR A 21 -27.78 8.13 -13.77
N TYR A 22 -27.31 7.68 -14.92
CA TYR A 22 -25.89 7.36 -15.19
C TYR A 22 -25.49 7.75 -16.63
N ASP A 23 -24.19 7.75 -16.92
CA ASP A 23 -23.61 8.10 -18.24
C ASP A 23 -24.23 9.35 -18.90
N GLY A 24 -24.07 10.50 -18.23
CA GLY A 24 -24.61 11.78 -18.67
C GLY A 24 -26.05 11.98 -18.21
N ASP A 25 -27.02 11.31 -18.85
CA ASP A 25 -28.46 11.52 -18.62
C ASP A 25 -29.33 10.26 -18.85
N VAL A 26 -28.74 9.05 -18.93
CA VAL A 26 -29.53 7.81 -19.07
C VAL A 26 -30.32 7.58 -17.80
N LYS A 27 -31.66 7.54 -17.90
CA LYS A 27 -32.57 7.31 -16.77
C LYS A 27 -33.20 5.94 -16.87
N GLU A 28 -32.96 5.11 -15.87
CA GLU A 28 -33.54 3.78 -15.74
C GLU A 28 -34.24 3.59 -14.39
N LYS A 29 -35.10 2.58 -14.32
CA LYS A 29 -35.75 2.14 -13.09
C LYS A 29 -35.19 0.80 -12.66
N TRP A 30 -34.62 0.74 -11.45
CA TRP A 30 -34.03 -0.48 -10.91
C TRP A 30 -34.73 -0.92 -9.63
N ILE A 31 -34.67 -2.21 -9.34
CA ILE A 31 -35.07 -2.78 -8.06
C ILE A 31 -33.80 -3.23 -7.34
N LEU A 32 -33.55 -2.65 -6.17
CA LEU A 32 -32.37 -2.93 -5.34
C LEU A 32 -32.82 -3.08 -3.88
N ALA A 33 -31.99 -3.68 -3.03
CA ALA A 33 -32.19 -3.54 -1.59
C ALA A 33 -32.16 -2.05 -1.20
N CYS A 34 -33.07 -1.60 -0.34
CA CYS A 34 -33.16 -0.19 0.04
C CYS A 34 -31.87 0.31 0.71
N GLU A 35 -31.18 -0.56 1.45
CA GLU A 35 -29.86 -0.26 2.03
C GLU A 35 -28.79 -0.07 0.95
N ALA A 36 -28.78 -0.95 -0.06
CA ALA A 36 -27.91 -0.82 -1.22
C ALA A 36 -28.20 0.48 -2.00
N ALA A 37 -29.47 0.87 -2.19
CA ALA A 37 -29.84 2.12 -2.86
C ALA A 37 -29.27 3.35 -2.15
N LYS A 38 -29.43 3.46 -0.83
CA LYS A 38 -28.87 4.56 0.00
C LYS A 38 -27.34 4.63 -0.06
N ARG A 39 -26.69 3.49 -0.22
CA ARG A 39 -25.23 3.41 -0.31
C ARG A 39 -24.73 3.71 -1.72
N LEU A 40 -25.39 3.18 -2.73
CA LEU A 40 -25.05 3.42 -4.13
C LEU A 40 -25.39 4.85 -4.56
N SER A 41 -26.24 5.59 -3.82
CA SER A 41 -26.48 7.01 -4.07
C SER A 41 -25.24 7.90 -3.86
N TYR A 42 -24.18 7.38 -3.23
CA TYR A 42 -22.88 8.05 -3.16
C TYR A 42 -22.01 7.83 -4.42
N GLN A 43 -22.39 6.89 -5.28
CA GLN A 43 -21.67 6.55 -6.52
C GLN A 43 -22.48 6.91 -7.77
N LEU A 44 -23.81 6.81 -7.69
CA LEU A 44 -24.76 7.03 -8.77
C LEU A 44 -25.81 8.06 -8.33
N ARG A 45 -26.46 8.72 -9.29
CA ARG A 45 -27.58 9.61 -9.00
C ARG A 45 -28.85 8.78 -8.85
N ILE A 46 -29.20 8.42 -7.62
CA ILE A 46 -30.33 7.55 -7.28
C ILE A 46 -31.43 8.37 -6.59
N ASN A 47 -32.66 8.26 -7.09
CA ASN A 47 -33.87 8.74 -6.42
C ASN A 47 -34.76 7.55 -6.03
N ILE A 48 -35.12 7.42 -4.76
CA ILE A 48 -35.98 6.32 -4.30
C ILE A 48 -37.43 6.70 -4.57
N VAL A 49 -38.10 5.92 -5.42
CA VAL A 49 -39.49 6.19 -5.84
C VAL A 49 -40.46 5.58 -4.83
N SER A 50 -40.32 4.29 -4.56
CA SER A 50 -41.21 3.55 -3.67
C SER A 50 -40.55 2.29 -3.13
N ARG A 51 -41.15 1.69 -2.10
CA ARG A 51 -40.84 0.33 -1.67
C ARG A 51 -41.58 -0.67 -2.55
N VAL A 52 -41.00 -1.85 -2.72
CA VAL A 52 -41.58 -2.96 -3.50
C VAL A 52 -41.79 -4.14 -2.56
N GLU A 53 -42.98 -4.72 -2.62
CA GLU A 53 -43.31 -5.90 -1.81
C GLU A 53 -42.52 -7.12 -2.30
N ILE A 54 -41.99 -7.91 -1.36
CA ILE A 54 -41.16 -9.08 -1.68
C ILE A 54 -41.93 -10.09 -2.54
N ASP A 55 -43.22 -10.28 -2.24
CA ASP A 55 -44.10 -11.18 -2.96
C ASP A 55 -44.34 -10.74 -4.40
N GLU A 56 -44.28 -9.44 -4.67
CA GLU A 56 -44.35 -8.92 -6.03
C GLU A 56 -43.09 -9.30 -6.80
N ILE A 57 -41.90 -9.12 -6.21
CA ILE A 57 -40.62 -9.46 -6.83
C ILE A 57 -40.53 -10.96 -7.13
N LEU A 58 -40.93 -11.81 -6.19
CA LEU A 58 -40.89 -13.28 -6.33
C LEU A 58 -41.83 -13.82 -7.42
N ARG A 59 -42.86 -13.07 -7.81
CA ARG A 59 -43.79 -13.46 -8.90
C ARG A 59 -43.27 -13.13 -10.29
N HIS A 60 -42.22 -12.32 -10.41
CA HIS A 60 -41.69 -11.89 -11.70
C HIS A 60 -40.61 -12.83 -12.23
N GLU A 61 -40.51 -12.90 -13.56
CA GLU A 61 -39.37 -13.46 -14.27
C GLU A 61 -38.52 -12.33 -14.86
N VAL A 62 -37.21 -12.50 -14.83
CA VAL A 62 -36.25 -11.57 -15.45
C VAL A 62 -35.62 -12.21 -16.67
N ILE A 63 -35.17 -11.38 -17.61
CA ILE A 63 -34.49 -11.85 -18.82
C ILE A 63 -32.98 -11.69 -18.63
N ASN A 64 -32.24 -12.78 -18.84
CA ASN A 64 -30.78 -12.70 -18.89
C ASN A 64 -30.35 -11.93 -20.14
N PRO A 65 -29.58 -10.84 -20.01
CA PRO A 65 -29.24 -9.99 -21.13
C PRO A 65 -28.28 -10.65 -22.14
N LEU A 66 -27.54 -11.68 -21.71
CA LEU A 66 -26.60 -12.38 -22.58
C LEU A 66 -27.26 -13.58 -23.27
N THR A 67 -27.97 -14.42 -22.51
CA THR A 67 -28.55 -15.68 -23.04
C THR A 67 -29.98 -15.56 -23.56
N GLY A 68 -30.70 -14.49 -23.17
CA GLY A 68 -32.12 -14.31 -23.47
C GLY A 68 -33.06 -15.25 -22.72
N ARG A 69 -32.54 -16.06 -21.79
CA ARG A 69 -33.36 -16.95 -20.95
C ARG A 69 -34.22 -16.15 -19.98
N LYS A 70 -35.46 -16.59 -19.80
CA LYS A 70 -36.30 -16.19 -18.67
C LYS A 70 -35.84 -16.92 -17.41
N ILE A 71 -35.70 -16.17 -16.32
CA ILE A 71 -35.08 -16.59 -15.08
C ILE A 71 -36.00 -16.20 -13.93
N SER A 72 -36.31 -17.15 -13.05
CA SER A 72 -37.15 -16.91 -11.88
C SER A 72 -36.39 -16.22 -10.75
N VAL A 73 -37.10 -15.44 -9.94
CA VAL A 73 -36.56 -14.83 -8.72
C VAL A 73 -36.94 -15.70 -7.51
N LEU A 74 -35.96 -16.12 -6.72
CA LEU A 74 -36.12 -17.05 -5.61
C LEU A 74 -35.59 -16.44 -4.28
N PRO A 75 -36.13 -16.86 -3.13
CA PRO A 75 -35.66 -16.40 -1.83
C PRO A 75 -34.39 -17.12 -1.37
N ALA A 76 -33.42 -16.38 -0.82
CA ALA A 76 -32.26 -16.93 -0.14
C ALA A 76 -31.77 -16.04 1.00
N THR A 77 -31.49 -16.62 2.16
CA THR A 77 -31.13 -15.90 3.39
C THR A 77 -29.68 -15.42 3.41
N PHE A 78 -28.80 -16.07 2.64
CA PHE A 78 -27.38 -15.71 2.56
C PHE A 78 -27.13 -14.37 1.84
N VAL A 79 -28.08 -13.89 1.03
CA VAL A 79 -27.96 -12.62 0.30
C VAL A 79 -27.96 -11.46 1.29
N SER A 80 -26.87 -10.70 1.32
CA SER A 80 -26.75 -9.52 2.17
C SER A 80 -27.34 -8.28 1.49
N PRO A 81 -28.33 -7.59 2.07
CA PRO A 81 -28.85 -6.33 1.53
C PRO A 81 -27.83 -5.17 1.63
N LYS A 82 -26.79 -5.34 2.45
CA LYS A 82 -25.71 -4.36 2.66
C LYS A 82 -24.57 -4.48 1.66
N TYR A 83 -24.54 -5.54 0.86
CA TYR A 83 -23.46 -5.83 -0.08
C TYR A 83 -23.99 -5.90 -1.52
N GLY A 84 -23.20 -5.38 -2.46
CA GLY A 84 -23.58 -5.21 -3.85
C GLY A 84 -24.90 -4.44 -4.01
N THR A 85 -25.83 -5.03 -4.74
CA THR A 85 -27.18 -4.50 -4.98
C THR A 85 -28.24 -5.10 -4.03
N GLY A 86 -27.85 -6.08 -3.20
CA GLY A 86 -28.80 -6.94 -2.48
C GLY A 86 -29.57 -7.91 -3.39
N VAL A 87 -29.14 -8.08 -4.64
CA VAL A 87 -29.70 -9.01 -5.64
C VAL A 87 -28.54 -9.79 -6.24
N VAL A 88 -28.60 -11.12 -6.20
CA VAL A 88 -27.49 -11.98 -6.63
C VAL A 88 -27.93 -12.85 -7.81
N MET A 89 -27.12 -12.92 -8.87
CA MET A 89 -27.34 -13.91 -9.93
C MET A 89 -26.83 -15.28 -9.47
N SER A 90 -27.67 -16.31 -9.56
CA SER A 90 -27.33 -17.67 -9.13
C SER A 90 -26.63 -18.44 -10.25
N VAL A 91 -25.41 -18.93 -10.01
CA VAL A 91 -24.67 -19.84 -10.91
C VAL A 91 -24.28 -21.12 -10.14
N PRO A 92 -25.24 -22.02 -9.85
CA PRO A 92 -25.05 -23.17 -8.96
C PRO A 92 -23.96 -24.14 -9.41
N ALA A 93 -23.58 -24.17 -10.68
CA ALA A 93 -22.51 -25.06 -11.14
C ALA A 93 -21.12 -24.65 -10.62
N HIS A 94 -20.92 -23.34 -10.40
CA HIS A 94 -19.60 -22.73 -10.15
C HIS A 94 -19.53 -21.94 -8.84
N ALA A 95 -20.68 -21.67 -8.19
CA ALA A 95 -20.75 -20.97 -6.92
C ALA A 95 -21.31 -21.88 -5.82
N PRO A 96 -20.51 -22.26 -4.81
CA PRO A 96 -20.96 -23.09 -3.69
C PRO A 96 -22.14 -22.52 -2.91
N TYR A 97 -22.17 -21.20 -2.66
CA TYR A 97 -23.33 -20.56 -2.01
C TYR A 97 -24.63 -20.77 -2.80
N ASP A 98 -24.58 -20.61 -4.13
CA ASP A 98 -25.74 -20.76 -5.00
C ASP A 98 -26.22 -22.21 -5.06
N TYR A 99 -25.30 -23.17 -5.08
CA TYR A 99 -25.66 -24.60 -5.04
C TYR A 99 -26.31 -24.97 -3.71
N ALA A 100 -25.73 -24.55 -2.58
CA ALA A 100 -26.29 -24.84 -1.26
C ALA A 100 -27.69 -24.23 -1.11
N ALA A 101 -27.87 -22.96 -1.48
CA ALA A 101 -29.16 -22.28 -1.43
C ALA A 101 -30.19 -22.91 -2.36
N LEU A 102 -29.77 -23.35 -3.56
CA LEU A 102 -30.65 -24.06 -4.49
C LEU A 102 -31.14 -25.39 -3.89
N MET A 103 -30.24 -26.18 -3.29
CA MET A 103 -30.60 -27.47 -2.70
C MET A 103 -31.50 -27.31 -1.48
N ASP A 104 -31.25 -26.30 -0.64
CA ASP A 104 -32.13 -25.93 0.48
C ASP A 104 -33.54 -25.54 -0.01
N TYR A 105 -33.63 -24.85 -1.16
CA TYR A 105 -34.91 -24.42 -1.74
C TYR A 105 -35.69 -25.58 -2.40
N VAL A 106 -35.04 -26.39 -3.24
CA VAL A 106 -35.74 -27.46 -3.98
C VAL A 106 -36.04 -28.67 -3.09
N GLY A 107 -35.24 -28.91 -2.05
CA GLY A 107 -35.33 -30.07 -1.14
C GLY A 107 -34.96 -31.41 -1.78
N SER A 108 -35.44 -31.69 -2.99
CA SER A 108 -35.09 -32.86 -3.79
C SER A 108 -35.10 -32.56 -5.29
N LYS A 109 -34.56 -33.50 -6.09
CA LYS A 109 -34.55 -33.40 -7.57
C LYS A 109 -35.93 -33.66 -8.20
N ASP A 110 -36.91 -34.13 -7.43
CA ASP A 110 -38.28 -34.35 -7.89
C ASP A 110 -39.12 -33.05 -7.88
N TYR A 111 -38.47 -31.91 -7.62
CA TYR A 111 -39.10 -30.60 -7.66
C TYR A 111 -39.64 -30.29 -9.07
N LYS A 112 -40.89 -29.82 -9.13
CA LYS A 112 -41.67 -29.63 -10.38
C LYS A 112 -40.97 -28.80 -11.46
N ASP A 113 -40.14 -27.83 -11.08
CA ASP A 113 -39.40 -26.96 -12.00
C ASP A 113 -37.87 -27.22 -11.99
N TRP A 114 -37.44 -28.40 -11.54
CA TRP A 114 -36.02 -28.75 -11.46
C TRP A 114 -35.26 -28.54 -12.78
N ASP A 115 -35.87 -28.88 -13.92
CA ASP A 115 -35.23 -28.73 -15.23
C ASP A 115 -34.85 -27.28 -15.56
N LYS A 116 -35.60 -26.30 -15.05
CA LYS A 116 -35.28 -24.87 -15.24
C LYS A 116 -34.14 -24.41 -14.33
N LEU A 117 -34.03 -25.00 -13.15
CA LEU A 117 -33.08 -24.62 -12.10
C LEU A 117 -31.81 -25.47 -12.08
N ARG A 118 -31.74 -26.52 -12.92
CA ARG A 118 -30.60 -27.43 -12.99
C ARG A 118 -29.30 -26.65 -13.20
N PRO A 119 -28.24 -26.94 -12.41
CA PRO A 119 -26.93 -26.33 -12.60
C PRO A 119 -26.42 -26.51 -14.04
N ILE A 120 -25.92 -25.41 -14.63
CA ILE A 120 -25.44 -25.36 -16.01
C ILE A 120 -23.90 -25.33 -15.99
N PRO A 121 -23.22 -26.41 -16.40
CA PRO A 121 -21.76 -26.42 -16.51
C PRO A 121 -21.26 -25.41 -17.55
N LEU A 122 -20.27 -24.59 -17.18
CA LEU A 122 -19.66 -23.59 -18.06
C LEU A 122 -18.15 -23.75 -18.20
N ILE A 123 -17.48 -24.23 -17.14
CA ILE A 123 -16.02 -24.26 -17.02
C ILE A 123 -15.57 -25.70 -16.86
N LYS A 124 -14.58 -26.11 -17.66
CA LYS A 124 -13.86 -27.37 -17.49
C LYS A 124 -12.64 -27.10 -16.61
N ILE A 125 -12.47 -27.93 -15.58
CA ILE A 125 -11.30 -27.92 -14.70
C ILE A 125 -10.89 -29.37 -14.49
N ASP A 126 -9.62 -29.68 -14.73
CA ASP A 126 -9.11 -31.03 -14.51
C ASP A 126 -9.19 -31.41 -13.03
N GLY A 127 -9.76 -32.59 -12.74
CA GLY A 127 -9.95 -33.09 -11.38
C GLY A 127 -11.28 -32.70 -10.72
N TYR A 128 -12.11 -31.91 -11.39
CA TYR A 128 -13.48 -31.61 -10.97
C TYR A 128 -14.51 -32.28 -11.90
N SER A 129 -15.72 -32.49 -11.38
CA SER A 129 -16.87 -32.85 -12.19
C SER A 129 -17.36 -31.65 -13.03
N ASP A 130 -18.38 -31.87 -13.84
CA ASP A 130 -19.08 -30.80 -14.56
C ASP A 130 -19.71 -29.73 -13.64
N ILE A 131 -19.82 -30.01 -12.34
CA ILE A 131 -20.39 -29.11 -11.33
C ILE A 131 -19.34 -28.92 -10.20
N PRO A 132 -18.30 -28.10 -10.41
CA PRO A 132 -17.25 -27.90 -9.40
C PRO A 132 -17.78 -27.47 -8.03
N ALA A 133 -18.84 -26.67 -7.99
CA ALA A 133 -19.47 -26.23 -6.74
C ALA A 133 -20.01 -27.42 -5.90
N TYR A 134 -20.55 -28.45 -6.55
CA TYR A 134 -21.01 -29.66 -5.87
C TYR A 134 -19.84 -30.44 -5.26
N ASP A 135 -18.74 -30.57 -6.00
CA ASP A 135 -17.55 -31.28 -5.51
C ASP A 135 -16.97 -30.58 -4.28
N ALA A 136 -16.91 -29.24 -4.30
CA ALA A 136 -16.46 -28.46 -3.15
C ALA A 136 -17.40 -28.62 -1.95
N ILE A 137 -18.71 -28.55 -2.15
CA ILE A 137 -19.70 -28.77 -1.08
C ILE A 137 -19.51 -30.14 -0.42
N ARG A 138 -19.34 -31.19 -1.22
CA ARG A 138 -19.11 -32.55 -0.73
C ARG A 138 -17.78 -32.67 0.02
N LYS A 139 -16.71 -32.04 -0.50
CA LYS A 139 -15.38 -32.01 0.13
C LYS A 139 -15.41 -31.34 1.50
N TYR A 140 -16.05 -30.18 1.61
CA TYR A 140 -16.15 -29.42 2.86
C TYR A 140 -17.31 -29.86 3.77
N LYS A 141 -18.13 -30.82 3.32
CA LYS A 141 -19.29 -31.36 4.05
C LYS A 141 -20.30 -30.28 4.45
N VAL A 142 -20.52 -29.31 3.55
CA VAL A 142 -21.52 -28.26 3.74
C VAL A 142 -22.91 -28.89 3.74
N LYS A 143 -23.76 -28.51 4.69
CA LYS A 143 -25.12 -29.04 4.86
C LYS A 143 -26.20 -28.06 4.44
N SER A 144 -25.98 -26.75 4.62
CA SER A 144 -26.94 -25.70 4.29
C SER A 144 -26.24 -24.40 3.89
N GLN A 145 -26.99 -23.49 3.27
CA GLN A 145 -26.57 -22.12 2.98
C GLN A 145 -26.16 -21.30 4.23
N GLU A 146 -26.52 -21.76 5.43
CA GLU A 146 -26.15 -21.11 6.70
C GLU A 146 -24.70 -21.42 7.16
N ASP A 147 -24.02 -22.41 6.55
CA ASP A 147 -22.65 -22.82 6.88
C ASP A 147 -21.57 -21.86 6.30
N LYS A 148 -21.67 -20.57 6.64
CA LYS A 148 -20.90 -19.46 6.02
C LYS A 148 -19.39 -19.70 5.98
N GLU A 149 -18.78 -20.14 7.08
CA GLU A 149 -17.32 -20.33 7.13
C GLU A 149 -16.84 -21.43 6.16
N LEU A 150 -17.63 -22.50 6.01
CA LEU A 150 -17.32 -23.60 5.10
C LEU A 150 -17.56 -23.18 3.64
N LEU A 151 -18.64 -22.46 3.40
CA LEU A 151 -18.98 -21.91 2.08
C LEU A 151 -17.96 -20.87 1.60
N ASP A 152 -17.42 -20.05 2.50
CA ASP A 152 -16.35 -19.10 2.17
C ASP A 152 -15.07 -19.82 1.75
N LYS A 153 -14.70 -20.91 2.44
CA LYS A 153 -13.54 -21.74 2.06
C LYS A 153 -13.77 -22.42 0.72
N ALA A 154 -14.93 -23.04 0.53
CA ALA A 154 -15.32 -23.70 -0.72
C ALA A 154 -15.32 -22.73 -1.90
N THR A 155 -15.91 -21.54 -1.74
CA THR A 155 -16.00 -20.53 -2.80
C THR A 155 -14.63 -19.99 -3.17
N LYS A 156 -13.76 -19.71 -2.18
CA LYS A 156 -12.38 -19.26 -2.43
C LYS A 156 -11.56 -20.31 -3.19
N GLU A 157 -11.73 -21.58 -2.86
CA GLU A 157 -11.05 -22.67 -3.58
C GLU A 157 -11.51 -22.72 -5.04
N ILE A 158 -12.81 -22.85 -5.29
CA ILE A 158 -13.35 -22.96 -6.66
C ILE A 158 -12.96 -21.76 -7.50
N TYR A 159 -13.12 -20.54 -6.98
CA TYR A 159 -12.79 -19.33 -7.74
C TYR A 159 -11.29 -19.22 -8.08
N ARG A 160 -10.41 -19.73 -7.21
CA ARG A 160 -8.97 -19.77 -7.49
C ARG A 160 -8.66 -20.81 -8.58
N GLU A 161 -9.16 -22.03 -8.43
CA GLU A 161 -8.90 -23.11 -9.40
C GLU A 161 -9.48 -22.76 -10.79
N GLU A 162 -10.69 -22.19 -10.84
CA GLU A 162 -11.30 -21.72 -12.09
C GLU A 162 -10.49 -20.60 -12.75
N PHE A 163 -9.98 -19.65 -11.96
CA PHE A 163 -9.23 -18.52 -12.50
C PHE A 163 -7.84 -18.94 -13.01
N GLU A 164 -7.16 -19.86 -12.33
CA GLU A 164 -5.81 -20.29 -12.69
C GLU A 164 -5.81 -21.34 -13.82
N ARG A 165 -6.76 -22.29 -13.78
CA ARG A 165 -6.74 -23.49 -14.63
C ARG A 165 -7.98 -23.66 -15.50
N GLY A 166 -9.07 -22.97 -15.19
CA GLY A 166 -10.35 -23.16 -15.86
C GLY A 166 -10.35 -22.71 -17.32
N VAL A 167 -11.01 -23.50 -18.16
CA VAL A 167 -11.26 -23.21 -19.58
C VAL A 167 -12.76 -23.25 -19.85
N MET A 168 -13.27 -22.28 -20.61
CA MET A 168 -14.69 -22.24 -20.98
C MET A 168 -15.03 -23.44 -21.88
N ARG A 169 -16.16 -24.11 -21.61
CA ARG A 169 -16.63 -25.26 -22.41
C ARG A 169 -16.96 -24.85 -23.85
N ASP A 170 -17.01 -25.84 -24.73
CA ASP A 170 -17.24 -25.66 -26.16
C ASP A 170 -18.71 -25.41 -26.53
N ASP A 171 -19.62 -25.84 -25.67
CA ASP A 171 -21.08 -25.80 -25.79
C ASP A 171 -21.69 -24.50 -25.23
N VAL A 172 -20.88 -23.60 -24.66
CA VAL A 172 -21.37 -22.33 -24.07
C VAL A 172 -22.07 -21.41 -25.07
N CYS A 173 -21.79 -21.57 -26.37
CA CYS A 173 -22.49 -20.92 -27.47
C CYS A 173 -23.97 -21.25 -27.54
N ASP A 174 -24.31 -22.49 -27.25
CA ASP A 174 -25.67 -23.04 -27.44
C ASP A 174 -26.60 -22.59 -26.32
N LEU A 175 -26.04 -22.00 -25.26
CA LEU A 175 -26.78 -21.39 -24.17
C LEU A 175 -27.46 -20.06 -24.57
N ILE A 176 -27.12 -19.49 -25.73
CA ILE A 176 -27.76 -18.27 -26.25
C ILE A 176 -29.02 -18.67 -27.02
N ILE A 177 -30.17 -18.49 -26.36
CA ILE A 177 -31.49 -18.85 -26.91
C ILE A 177 -32.06 -17.69 -27.72
N ASN A 178 -31.96 -16.47 -27.18
CA ASN A 178 -32.45 -15.26 -27.83
C ASN A 178 -31.43 -14.12 -27.67
N GLU A 179 -31.12 -13.43 -28.76
CA GLU A 179 -30.17 -12.31 -28.76
C GLU A 179 -30.86 -11.04 -28.27
N VAL A 180 -30.90 -10.85 -26.94
CA VAL A 180 -31.30 -9.57 -26.34
C VAL A 180 -30.29 -8.47 -26.72
N ILE A 181 -29.00 -8.82 -26.67
CA ILE A 181 -27.93 -8.02 -27.26
C ILE A 181 -27.62 -8.59 -28.64
N LYS A 182 -27.85 -7.80 -29.69
CA LYS A 182 -27.60 -8.21 -31.07
C LYS A 182 -26.15 -8.67 -31.25
N GLY A 183 -25.94 -9.86 -31.80
CA GLY A 183 -24.61 -10.45 -32.02
C GLY A 183 -23.99 -11.08 -30.78
N SER A 184 -24.72 -11.25 -29.67
CA SER A 184 -24.22 -11.92 -28.47
C SER A 184 -23.77 -13.35 -28.73
N LYS A 185 -24.45 -14.09 -29.62
CA LYS A 185 -24.09 -15.47 -29.96
C LYS A 185 -22.74 -15.53 -30.67
N ASN A 186 -22.55 -14.67 -31.67
CA ASN A 186 -21.29 -14.58 -32.40
C ASN A 186 -20.14 -14.17 -31.47
N PHE A 187 -20.37 -13.20 -30.57
CA PHE A 187 -19.39 -12.80 -29.58
C PHE A 187 -18.99 -13.96 -28.65
N VAL A 188 -19.96 -14.67 -28.06
CA VAL A 188 -19.67 -15.79 -27.16
C VAL A 188 -18.89 -16.90 -27.87
N CYS A 189 -19.23 -17.18 -29.13
CA CYS A 189 -18.53 -18.22 -29.89
C CYS A 189 -17.10 -17.90 -30.28
N ASN A 190 -16.78 -16.62 -30.51
CA ASN A 190 -15.43 -16.24 -30.94
C ASN A 190 -14.53 -15.83 -29.76
N GLU A 191 -15.11 -15.16 -28.75
CA GLU A 191 -14.34 -14.49 -27.69
C GLU A 191 -14.44 -15.15 -26.32
N VAL A 192 -15.32 -16.15 -26.15
CA VAL A 192 -15.52 -16.83 -24.86
C VAL A 192 -15.25 -18.34 -24.97
N LYS A 193 -15.82 -19.00 -25.98
CA LYS A 193 -15.65 -20.44 -26.21
C LYS A 193 -14.19 -20.87 -26.21
N GLY A 194 -13.84 -21.89 -25.43
CA GLY A 194 -12.49 -22.48 -25.39
C GLY A 194 -11.38 -21.57 -24.83
N LYS A 195 -11.70 -20.35 -24.41
CA LYS A 195 -10.74 -19.41 -23.82
C LYS A 195 -10.51 -19.73 -22.34
N LYS A 196 -9.37 -19.28 -21.80
CA LYS A 196 -9.13 -19.31 -20.36
C LYS A 196 -10.14 -18.41 -19.64
N VAL A 197 -10.58 -18.83 -18.46
CA VAL A 197 -11.58 -18.09 -17.65
C VAL A 197 -11.16 -16.64 -17.40
N LYS A 198 -9.86 -16.39 -17.15
CA LYS A 198 -9.32 -15.03 -16.96
C LYS A 198 -9.64 -14.10 -18.13
N ASP A 199 -9.44 -14.57 -19.36
CA ASP A 199 -9.65 -13.78 -20.58
C ASP A 199 -11.15 -13.69 -20.91
N ALA A 200 -11.88 -14.80 -20.80
CA ALA A 200 -13.32 -14.86 -21.02
C ALA A 200 -14.09 -13.90 -20.09
N ARG A 201 -13.69 -13.81 -18.81
CA ARG A 201 -14.30 -12.90 -17.83
C ARG A 201 -14.13 -11.44 -18.23
N GLU A 202 -12.94 -11.07 -18.69
CA GLU A 202 -12.63 -9.71 -19.14
C GLU A 202 -13.41 -9.36 -20.42
N ASN A 203 -13.46 -10.29 -21.37
CA ASN A 203 -14.21 -10.14 -22.61
C ASN A 203 -15.71 -9.94 -22.35
N ILE A 204 -16.34 -10.81 -21.54
CA ILE A 204 -17.79 -10.69 -21.21
C ILE A 204 -18.07 -9.37 -20.50
N LYS A 205 -17.22 -8.98 -19.53
CA LYS A 205 -17.37 -7.71 -18.80
C LYS A 205 -17.39 -6.53 -19.78
N ASN A 206 -16.39 -6.47 -20.66
CA ASN A 206 -16.26 -5.37 -21.63
C ASN A 206 -17.40 -5.36 -22.65
N PHE A 207 -17.86 -6.55 -23.09
CA PHE A 207 -19.00 -6.66 -23.99
C PHE A 207 -20.30 -6.16 -23.36
N LEU A 208 -20.62 -6.56 -22.12
CA LEU A 208 -21.83 -6.12 -21.42
C LEU A 208 -21.79 -4.62 -21.13
N MET A 209 -20.64 -4.08 -20.68
CA MET A 209 -20.48 -2.65 -20.44
C MET A 209 -20.66 -1.83 -21.72
N LYS A 210 -20.05 -2.27 -22.84
CA LYS A 210 -20.16 -1.59 -24.13
C LYS A 210 -21.60 -1.48 -24.64
N HIS A 211 -22.45 -2.45 -24.32
CA HIS A 211 -23.85 -2.48 -24.75
C HIS A 211 -24.82 -1.94 -23.69
N GLY A 212 -24.32 -1.39 -22.57
CA GLY A 212 -25.17 -0.79 -21.52
C GLY A 212 -25.86 -1.79 -20.58
N TYR A 213 -25.49 -3.09 -20.62
CA TYR A 213 -26.09 -4.14 -19.77
C TYR A 213 -25.27 -4.46 -18.51
N ALA A 214 -24.20 -3.71 -18.25
CA ALA A 214 -23.44 -3.80 -17.01
C ALA A 214 -22.89 -2.43 -16.61
N LEU A 215 -22.97 -2.14 -15.31
CA LEU A 215 -22.37 -0.96 -14.71
C LEU A 215 -21.40 -1.37 -13.62
N LYS A 216 -20.37 -0.54 -13.44
CA LYS A 216 -19.35 -0.76 -12.42
C LYS A 216 -19.76 -0.07 -11.13
N ILE A 217 -19.97 -0.87 -10.09
CA ILE A 217 -20.09 -0.40 -8.71
C ILE A 217 -18.82 -0.73 -7.93
N TYR A 218 -18.49 0.11 -6.96
CA TYR A 218 -17.33 -0.07 -6.10
C TYR A 218 -17.75 -0.53 -4.71
N GLU A 219 -16.96 -1.46 -4.17
CA GLU A 219 -17.23 -2.12 -2.90
C GLU A 219 -16.01 -2.24 -2.01
N ILE A 220 -16.24 -2.24 -0.70
CA ILE A 220 -15.19 -2.46 0.29
C ILE A 220 -15.22 -3.94 0.69
N MET A 221 -14.18 -4.69 0.33
CA MET A 221 -14.14 -6.14 0.59
C MET A 221 -14.20 -6.51 2.07
N ASN A 222 -13.65 -5.67 2.95
CA ASN A 222 -13.61 -5.91 4.40
C ASN A 222 -14.67 -5.09 5.15
N ALA A 223 -15.79 -4.76 4.49
CA ALA A 223 -16.91 -4.07 5.13
C ALA A 223 -17.52 -4.94 6.26
N PRO A 224 -18.07 -4.33 7.33
CA PRO A 224 -18.16 -2.88 7.54
C PRO A 224 -16.83 -2.28 8.01
N VAL A 225 -16.50 -1.09 7.50
CA VAL A 225 -15.37 -0.29 7.96
C VAL A 225 -15.92 1.00 8.53
N TYR A 226 -15.44 1.43 9.69
CA TYR A 226 -15.95 2.63 10.38
C TYR A 226 -14.92 3.76 10.39
N CYS A 227 -15.39 5.00 10.26
CA CYS A 227 -14.58 6.19 10.50
C CYS A 227 -14.27 6.32 12.00
N ARG A 228 -13.31 7.19 12.33
CA ARG A 228 -13.04 7.61 13.72
C ARG A 228 -14.27 8.15 14.45
N CYS A 229 -15.22 8.71 13.70
CA CYS A 229 -16.49 9.21 14.18
C CYS A 229 -17.57 8.14 14.44
N GLY A 230 -17.32 6.86 14.13
CA GLY A 230 -18.29 5.77 14.27
C GLY A 230 -19.25 5.58 13.09
N THR A 231 -19.25 6.47 12.09
CA THR A 231 -20.00 6.32 10.84
C THR A 231 -19.37 5.26 9.94
N GLU A 232 -20.20 4.42 9.30
CA GLU A 232 -19.75 3.44 8.32
C GLU A 232 -19.19 4.14 7.06
N ILE A 233 -18.05 3.65 6.57
CA ILE A 233 -17.37 4.15 5.38
C ILE A 233 -18.03 3.56 4.14
N VAL A 234 -18.37 4.44 3.21
CA VAL A 234 -18.91 4.10 1.90
C VAL A 234 -18.00 4.64 0.79
N VAL A 235 -18.06 4.03 -0.39
CA VAL A 235 -17.35 4.56 -1.56
C VAL A 235 -18.18 5.68 -2.17
N LYS A 236 -17.59 6.88 -2.28
CA LYS A 236 -18.18 8.03 -2.97
C LYS A 236 -17.37 8.35 -4.22
N LEU A 237 -18.03 8.47 -5.36
CA LEU A 237 -17.40 8.99 -6.58
C LEU A 237 -17.44 10.52 -6.54
N LEU A 238 -16.29 11.14 -6.77
CA LEU A 238 -16.14 12.59 -6.83
C LEU A 238 -15.81 12.98 -8.27
N GLU A 239 -16.62 13.84 -8.87
CA GLU A 239 -16.43 14.34 -10.24
C GLU A 239 -15.27 15.36 -10.32
N ASN A 240 -14.96 16.07 -9.22
CA ASN A 240 -14.00 17.19 -9.19
C ASN A 240 -12.76 16.93 -8.31
N GLN A 241 -12.28 15.68 -8.23
CA GLN A 241 -11.08 15.36 -7.45
C GLN A 241 -9.80 15.74 -8.22
N TRP A 242 -8.88 16.44 -7.56
CA TRP A 242 -7.56 16.72 -8.11
C TRP A 242 -6.59 15.55 -7.94
N PHE A 243 -5.82 15.25 -8.98
CA PHE A 243 -4.84 14.16 -9.01
C PHE A 243 -3.46 14.64 -9.47
N ILE A 244 -2.41 14.02 -8.93
CA ILE A 244 -1.08 14.01 -9.55
C ILE A 244 -1.00 12.80 -10.46
N ASN A 245 -0.70 13.01 -11.75
CA ASN A 245 -0.65 11.95 -12.75
C ASN A 245 0.71 11.22 -12.78
N TYR A 246 1.00 10.40 -11.76
CA TYR A 246 2.16 9.51 -11.81
C TYR A 246 2.04 8.37 -12.84
N GLY A 247 0.89 8.27 -13.50
CA GLY A 247 0.64 7.32 -14.59
C GLY A 247 1.25 7.74 -15.92
N ASP A 248 1.79 8.95 -16.04
CA ASP A 248 2.45 9.43 -17.27
C ASP A 248 3.71 8.60 -17.58
N GLU A 249 3.76 8.01 -18.77
CA GLU A 249 4.84 7.09 -19.15
C GLU A 249 6.20 7.79 -19.28
N ASN A 250 6.25 9.04 -19.76
CA ASN A 250 7.49 9.79 -19.84
C ASN A 250 8.03 10.11 -18.44
N TRP A 251 7.14 10.48 -17.51
CA TRP A 251 7.51 10.74 -16.13
C TRP A 251 8.00 9.48 -15.41
N LYS A 252 7.35 8.33 -15.66
CA LYS A 252 7.82 7.02 -15.17
C LYS A 252 9.21 6.68 -15.69
N LEU A 253 9.51 6.96 -16.96
CA LEU A 253 10.85 6.76 -17.52
C LEU A 253 11.91 7.63 -16.81
N LEU A 254 11.60 8.89 -16.53
CA LEU A 254 12.47 9.77 -15.75
C LEU A 254 12.69 9.25 -14.32
N ALA A 255 11.62 8.82 -13.64
CA ALA A 255 11.71 8.25 -12.31
C ALA A 255 12.58 6.98 -12.29
N LYS A 256 12.44 6.09 -13.28
CA LYS A 256 13.30 4.90 -13.45
C LYS A 256 14.76 5.29 -13.72
N LYS A 257 15.00 6.32 -14.54
CA LYS A 257 16.34 6.83 -14.82
C LYS A 257 17.01 7.34 -13.54
N ALA A 258 16.28 8.12 -12.73
CA ALA A 258 16.78 8.60 -11.45
C ALA A 258 17.04 7.45 -10.47
N LEU A 259 16.09 6.50 -10.35
CA LEU A 259 16.25 5.33 -9.51
C LEU A 259 17.51 4.52 -9.89
N LYS A 260 17.78 4.32 -11.18
CA LYS A 260 18.99 3.62 -11.66
C LYS A 260 20.30 4.26 -11.18
N ARG A 261 20.33 5.58 -11.00
CA ARG A 261 21.50 6.32 -10.50
C ARG A 261 21.56 6.39 -8.98
N MET A 262 20.44 6.16 -8.30
CA MET A 262 20.36 6.16 -6.84
C MET A 262 20.93 4.88 -6.24
N ARG A 263 21.67 5.02 -5.14
CA ARG A 263 22.00 3.93 -4.24
C ARG A 263 20.77 3.61 -3.38
N ILE A 264 20.36 2.34 -3.35
CA ILE A 264 19.24 1.88 -2.53
C ILE A 264 19.80 0.93 -1.48
N VAL A 265 19.47 1.16 -0.21
CA VAL A 265 19.90 0.33 0.91
C VAL A 265 18.63 -0.15 1.65
N PRO A 266 18.35 -1.46 1.71
CA PRO A 266 19.08 -2.55 1.06
C PRO A 266 18.77 -2.63 -0.45
N GLU A 267 19.65 -3.19 -1.26
CA GLU A 267 19.53 -3.17 -2.73
C GLU A 267 18.30 -3.95 -3.22
N GLU A 268 17.85 -4.96 -2.47
CA GLU A 268 16.65 -5.76 -2.72
C GLU A 268 15.37 -4.90 -2.79
N ALA A 269 15.34 -3.77 -2.06
CA ALA A 269 14.21 -2.84 -2.07
C ALA A 269 14.01 -2.17 -3.45
N ARG A 270 15.02 -2.16 -4.32
CA ARG A 270 14.93 -1.58 -5.67
C ARG A 270 13.81 -2.20 -6.50
N ASN A 271 13.61 -3.51 -6.40
CA ASN A 271 12.55 -4.19 -7.14
C ASN A 271 11.16 -3.72 -6.70
N GLN A 272 11.00 -3.42 -5.40
CA GLN A 272 9.75 -2.86 -4.89
C GLN A 272 9.51 -1.44 -5.40
N PHE A 273 10.56 -0.61 -5.52
CA PHE A 273 10.45 0.70 -6.16
C PHE A 273 10.03 0.59 -7.63
N LEU A 274 10.66 -0.30 -8.40
CA LEU A 274 10.32 -0.52 -9.81
C LEU A 274 8.86 -0.97 -9.97
N ALA A 275 8.45 -1.99 -9.21
CA ALA A 275 7.08 -2.49 -9.22
C ALA A 275 6.08 -1.39 -8.84
N THR A 276 6.42 -0.54 -7.87
CA THR A 276 5.57 0.60 -7.48
C THR A 276 5.49 1.62 -8.61
N ILE A 277 6.60 2.01 -9.22
CA ILE A 277 6.63 2.98 -10.34
C ILE A 277 5.76 2.48 -11.51
N ASP A 278 5.83 1.18 -11.83
CA ASP A 278 5.03 0.59 -12.91
C ASP A 278 3.53 0.58 -12.59
N TRP A 279 3.19 0.15 -11.36
CA TRP A 279 1.81 0.06 -10.90
C TRP A 279 1.14 1.42 -10.70
N LEU A 280 1.91 2.44 -10.33
CA LEU A 280 1.38 3.74 -9.93
C LEU A 280 0.65 4.43 -11.10
N LYS A 281 -0.51 5.02 -10.79
CA LYS A 281 -1.34 5.79 -11.71
C LYS A 281 -1.58 7.20 -11.12
N ALA A 282 -2.69 7.82 -11.48
CA ALA A 282 -3.15 9.04 -10.84
C ALA A 282 -3.38 8.83 -9.33
N LYS A 283 -2.81 9.72 -8.51
CA LYS A 283 -3.04 9.76 -7.05
C LYS A 283 -3.81 11.02 -6.68
N ALA A 284 -4.91 10.86 -5.96
CA ALA A 284 -5.64 11.98 -5.40
C ALA A 284 -4.73 12.79 -4.45
N CYS A 285 -4.52 14.06 -4.76
CA CYS A 285 -3.53 14.92 -4.11
C CYS A 285 -4.12 16.01 -3.21
N ALA A 286 -5.45 16.16 -3.20
CA ALA A 286 -6.13 17.15 -2.36
C ALA A 286 -7.36 16.56 -1.67
N ARG A 287 -7.81 17.23 -0.61
CA ARG A 287 -8.96 16.91 0.25
C ARG A 287 -9.75 18.16 0.57
N THR A 288 -11.05 18.00 0.85
CA THR A 288 -11.92 19.13 1.27
C THR A 288 -11.96 19.35 2.78
N ARG A 289 -11.25 18.51 3.55
CA ARG A 289 -11.16 18.56 5.02
C ARG A 289 -9.76 18.19 5.46
N GLY A 290 -9.30 18.79 6.55
CA GLY A 290 -7.98 18.54 7.15
C GLY A 290 -7.17 19.82 7.28
N LEU A 291 -6.01 19.70 7.94
CA LEU A 291 -5.01 20.75 8.00
C LEU A 291 -4.02 20.57 6.84
N GLY A 292 -3.55 21.67 6.26
CA GLY A 292 -2.56 21.67 5.20
C GLY A 292 -2.59 22.98 4.40
N THR A 293 -1.90 23.00 3.27
CA THR A 293 -1.87 24.15 2.36
C THR A 293 -2.98 24.03 1.32
N GLU A 294 -3.73 25.10 1.08
CA GLU A 294 -4.75 25.12 0.02
C GLU A 294 -4.11 25.08 -1.38
N LEU A 295 -4.83 24.48 -2.34
CA LEU A 295 -4.46 24.59 -3.76
C LEU A 295 -4.54 26.06 -4.19
N PRO A 296 -3.50 26.61 -4.84
CA PRO A 296 -3.44 28.04 -5.12
C PRO A 296 -4.46 28.50 -6.18
N TRP A 297 -5.06 27.58 -6.94
CA TRP A 297 -6.07 27.86 -7.96
C TRP A 297 -7.48 27.39 -7.58
N GLU A 298 -7.65 26.65 -6.48
CA GLU A 298 -8.95 26.07 -6.09
C GLU A 298 -9.15 26.16 -4.57
N LYS A 299 -10.00 27.10 -4.14
CA LYS A 299 -10.29 27.34 -2.72
C LYS A 299 -11.06 26.17 -2.09
N GLY A 300 -10.78 25.89 -0.82
CA GLY A 300 -11.44 24.82 -0.06
C GLY A 300 -10.88 23.41 -0.32
N TRP A 301 -9.91 23.27 -1.24
CA TRP A 301 -9.15 22.05 -1.43
C TRP A 301 -7.77 22.18 -0.81
N VAL A 302 -7.50 21.35 0.19
CA VAL A 302 -6.24 21.29 0.93
C VAL A 302 -5.39 20.14 0.39
N ILE A 303 -4.10 20.40 0.13
CA ILE A 303 -3.15 19.40 -0.34
C ILE A 303 -3.00 18.30 0.73
N GLU A 304 -3.06 17.04 0.29
CA GLU A 304 -2.91 15.86 1.16
C GLU A 304 -1.45 15.70 1.64
N SER A 305 -1.29 15.18 2.85
CA SER A 305 -0.01 15.00 3.56
C SER A 305 1.08 14.22 2.81
N LEU A 306 0.71 13.30 1.93
CA LEU A 306 1.66 12.54 1.10
C LEU A 306 2.07 13.26 -0.18
N SER A 307 1.43 14.39 -0.49
CA SER A 307 1.65 15.16 -1.72
C SER A 307 2.46 16.43 -1.46
N ASP A 308 2.28 17.11 -0.32
CA ASP A 308 3.09 18.27 0.09
C ASP A 308 4.46 17.90 0.71
N SER A 309 4.65 16.64 1.10
CA SER A 309 5.85 16.15 1.78
C SER A 309 6.93 15.57 0.85
N THR A 310 6.97 15.92 -0.44
CA THR A 310 7.81 15.22 -1.42
C THR A 310 9.12 15.91 -1.78
N ILE A 311 9.22 17.25 -1.64
CA ILE A 311 10.42 18.05 -1.98
C ILE A 311 10.83 19.04 -0.87
N TYR A 312 10.25 18.93 0.31
CA TYR A 312 10.49 19.85 1.44
C TYR A 312 11.95 19.86 1.93
N MET A 313 12.77 18.89 1.54
CA MET A 313 14.19 18.85 1.84
C MET A 313 14.93 20.03 1.18
N ALA A 314 14.47 20.50 0.02
CA ALA A 314 14.99 21.71 -0.62
C ALA A 314 14.67 22.96 0.22
N PHE A 315 13.53 22.98 0.92
CA PHE A 315 13.17 24.09 1.81
C PHE A 315 14.07 24.15 3.05
N TYR A 316 14.53 23.00 3.55
CA TYR A 316 15.45 22.96 4.70
C TYR A 316 16.75 23.73 4.46
N THR A 317 17.27 23.70 3.24
CA THR A 317 18.55 24.36 2.92
C THR A 317 18.43 25.88 3.05
N VAL A 318 17.25 26.46 2.77
CA VAL A 318 17.11 27.92 2.64
C VAL A 318 16.32 28.60 3.76
N ILE A 319 15.49 27.88 4.53
CA ILE A 319 14.60 28.51 5.53
C ILE A 319 15.33 29.36 6.56
N HIS A 320 16.53 28.93 6.99
CA HIS A 320 17.32 29.68 7.95
C HIS A 320 17.86 30.99 7.36
N LYS A 321 18.21 31.02 6.07
CA LYS A 321 18.60 32.24 5.35
C LYS A 321 17.42 33.18 5.13
N ILE A 322 16.27 32.66 4.71
CA ILE A 322 15.03 33.43 4.55
C ILE A 322 14.69 34.17 5.85
N ARG A 323 14.77 33.47 7.00
CA ARG A 323 14.58 34.07 8.32
C ARG A 323 15.67 35.07 8.69
N LYS A 324 16.94 34.76 8.43
CA LYS A 324 18.08 35.66 8.66
C LYS A 324 17.92 37.01 7.95
N TYR A 325 17.42 36.98 6.71
CA TYR A 325 17.19 38.18 5.91
C TYR A 325 15.82 38.84 6.15
N GLY A 326 14.98 38.28 7.03
CA GLY A 326 13.67 38.84 7.36
C GLY A 326 12.70 38.90 6.17
N ILE A 327 12.86 38.02 5.17
CA ILE A 327 12.02 38.03 3.98
C ILE A 327 10.60 37.61 4.36
N LYS A 328 9.62 38.47 4.06
CA LYS A 328 8.22 38.22 4.39
C LYS A 328 7.60 37.15 3.46
N PRO A 329 6.64 36.35 3.95
CA PRO A 329 6.04 35.27 3.16
C PRO A 329 5.39 35.71 1.83
N ASP A 330 4.82 36.92 1.77
CA ASP A 330 4.22 37.49 0.55
C ASP A 330 5.23 37.71 -0.59
N ARG A 331 6.54 37.71 -0.27
CA ARG A 331 7.63 37.87 -1.24
C ARG A 331 8.17 36.54 -1.78
N LEU A 332 7.75 35.42 -1.20
CA LEU A 332 8.16 34.07 -1.61
C LEU A 332 7.30 33.57 -2.79
N THR A 333 7.27 34.37 -3.85
CA THR A 333 6.50 34.14 -5.08
C THR A 333 7.07 32.97 -5.89
N ARG A 334 6.38 32.60 -6.98
CA ARG A 334 6.89 31.58 -7.90
C ARG A 334 8.25 31.96 -8.48
N GLU A 335 8.43 33.22 -8.86
CA GLU A 335 9.68 33.72 -9.43
C GLU A 335 10.85 33.68 -8.43
N PHE A 336 10.56 33.94 -7.15
CA PHE A 336 11.54 33.74 -6.08
C PHE A 336 12.02 32.28 -6.05
N TRP A 337 11.09 31.33 -6.04
CA TRP A 337 11.43 29.91 -5.99
C TRP A 337 12.07 29.40 -7.28
N ASP A 338 11.64 29.86 -8.45
CA ASP A 338 12.24 29.54 -9.74
C ASP A 338 13.70 30.02 -9.79
N TYR A 339 14.02 31.19 -9.24
CA TYR A 339 15.42 31.64 -9.12
C TYR A 339 16.20 30.81 -8.10
N VAL A 340 15.71 30.69 -6.86
CA VAL A 340 16.43 30.01 -5.78
C VAL A 340 16.71 28.55 -6.14
N MET A 341 15.70 27.84 -6.64
CA MET A 341 15.77 26.39 -6.87
C MET A 341 16.27 26.04 -8.27
N LEU A 342 15.93 26.82 -9.31
CA LEU A 342 16.20 26.49 -10.71
C LEU A 342 17.15 27.46 -11.41
N GLY A 343 17.44 28.61 -10.81
CA GLY A 343 18.34 29.62 -11.38
C GLY A 343 17.74 30.40 -12.52
N LYS A 344 16.41 30.45 -12.59
CA LYS A 344 15.69 31.16 -13.66
C LYS A 344 15.48 32.62 -13.25
N GLY A 345 15.93 33.53 -14.11
CA GLY A 345 15.80 34.98 -13.92
C GLY A 345 17.08 35.65 -13.43
N ASP A 346 17.11 36.97 -13.55
CA ASP A 346 18.20 37.81 -13.11
C ASP A 346 17.97 38.31 -11.66
N PRO A 347 18.96 38.19 -10.76
CA PRO A 347 18.79 38.56 -9.36
C PRO A 347 18.58 40.06 -9.13
N ASP A 348 19.10 40.95 -9.99
CA ASP A 348 18.92 42.39 -9.85
C ASP A 348 17.53 42.83 -10.30
N GLU A 349 17.00 42.22 -11.36
CA GLU A 349 15.60 42.41 -11.76
C GLU A 349 14.62 41.89 -10.71
N LEU A 350 14.87 40.68 -10.19
CA LEU A 350 14.04 40.08 -9.14
C LEU A 350 14.11 40.85 -7.83
N SER A 351 15.27 41.40 -7.48
CA SER A 351 15.46 42.24 -6.31
C SER A 351 14.52 43.45 -6.33
N LYS A 352 14.44 44.14 -7.48
CA LYS A 352 13.51 45.26 -7.69
C LYS A 352 12.05 44.81 -7.60
N LYS A 353 11.69 43.70 -8.24
CA LYS A 353 10.31 43.20 -8.31
C LYS A 353 9.79 42.72 -6.96
N LEU A 354 10.59 41.96 -6.23
CA LEU A 354 10.22 41.32 -4.96
C LEU A 354 10.49 42.22 -3.75
N CYS A 355 11.26 43.30 -3.94
CA CYS A 355 11.79 44.14 -2.87
C CYS A 355 12.63 43.31 -1.87
N VAL A 356 13.47 42.41 -2.40
CA VAL A 356 14.39 41.56 -1.64
C VAL A 356 15.80 41.87 -2.11
N ASP A 357 16.72 42.13 -1.19
CA ASP A 357 18.10 42.48 -1.55
C ASP A 357 18.77 41.43 -2.46
N THR A 358 19.48 41.89 -3.50
CA THR A 358 20.15 41.01 -4.49
C THR A 358 21.13 40.06 -3.80
N LYS A 359 21.88 40.53 -2.80
CA LYS A 359 22.84 39.69 -2.06
C LYS A 359 22.12 38.60 -1.27
N ALA A 360 20.94 38.89 -0.73
CA ALA A 360 20.12 37.89 -0.05
C ALA A 360 19.65 36.80 -1.03
N LEU A 361 19.18 37.17 -2.22
CA LEU A 361 18.78 36.20 -3.26
C LEU A 361 19.94 35.27 -3.64
N ILE A 362 21.12 35.85 -3.93
CA ILE A 362 22.33 35.11 -4.30
C ILE A 362 22.78 34.18 -3.17
N ASP A 363 22.83 34.66 -1.92
CA ASP A 363 23.23 33.85 -0.76
C ASP A 363 22.29 32.66 -0.54
N ILE A 364 20.97 32.89 -0.63
CA ILE A 364 19.95 31.83 -0.49
C ILE A 364 20.12 30.77 -1.60
N ARG A 365 20.35 31.19 -2.84
CA ARG A 365 20.58 30.27 -3.96
C ARG A 365 21.87 29.48 -3.79
N ASN A 366 22.95 30.12 -3.34
CA ASN A 366 24.23 29.46 -3.08
C ASN A 366 24.09 28.40 -1.98
N GLU A 367 23.32 28.69 -0.93
CA GLU A 367 23.02 27.74 0.13
C GLU A 367 22.30 26.49 -0.40
N PHE A 368 21.26 26.66 -1.22
CA PHE A 368 20.61 25.53 -1.90
C PHE A 368 21.60 24.77 -2.80
N ASN A 369 22.41 25.48 -3.58
CA ASN A 369 23.34 24.85 -4.50
C ASN A 369 24.45 24.06 -3.81
N TYR A 370 24.88 24.49 -2.63
CA TYR A 370 25.87 23.82 -1.81
C TYR A 370 25.33 22.50 -1.24
N TRP A 371 24.15 22.53 -0.62
CA TRP A 371 23.59 21.36 0.09
C TRP A 371 22.88 20.34 -0.81
N TYR A 372 22.41 20.74 -1.99
CA TYR A 372 21.65 19.88 -2.89
C TYR A 372 22.52 19.36 -4.05
N PRO A 373 22.38 18.11 -4.49
CA PRO A 373 21.31 17.13 -4.22
C PRO A 373 21.35 16.51 -2.82
N LEU A 374 20.20 16.00 -2.36
CA LEU A 374 20.12 15.23 -1.11
C LEU A 374 20.96 13.95 -1.20
N ASP A 375 21.97 13.85 -0.33
CA ASP A 375 22.89 12.70 -0.32
C ASP A 375 22.21 11.40 0.15
N SER A 376 21.45 11.44 1.25
CA SER A 376 20.77 10.24 1.78
C SER A 376 19.42 10.57 2.41
N ARG A 377 18.39 9.79 2.03
CA ARG A 377 17.05 9.84 2.62
C ARG A 377 16.75 8.55 3.39
N HIS A 378 16.57 8.65 4.69
CA HIS A 378 16.26 7.51 5.57
C HIS A 378 14.76 7.49 5.89
N SER A 379 14.14 6.30 5.84
CA SER A 379 12.73 6.10 6.13
C SER A 379 12.37 4.62 6.29
N GLY A 380 11.27 4.32 6.97
CA GLY A 380 10.74 2.95 7.06
C GLY A 380 10.36 2.37 5.69
N LYS A 381 10.53 1.04 5.54
CA LYS A 381 10.20 0.28 4.32
C LYS A 381 8.73 0.39 3.89
N ASP A 382 7.82 0.74 4.79
CA ASP A 382 6.40 0.97 4.53
C ASP A 382 6.11 2.23 3.69
N LEU A 383 7.08 3.14 3.61
CA LEU A 383 6.99 4.36 2.80
C LEU A 383 7.51 4.20 1.38
N ILE A 384 8.10 3.04 1.03
CA ILE A 384 8.52 2.70 -0.33
C ILE A 384 7.36 2.85 -1.33
N PRO A 385 6.19 2.17 -1.17
CA PRO A 385 5.14 2.19 -2.18
C PRO A 385 4.38 3.53 -2.30
N ASN A 386 4.74 4.53 -1.50
CA ASN A 386 4.07 5.82 -1.45
C ASN A 386 5.08 6.99 -1.41
N HIS A 387 5.37 7.55 -0.24
CA HIS A 387 6.16 8.75 -0.03
C HIS A 387 7.52 8.71 -0.74
N LEU A 388 8.29 7.62 -0.59
CA LEU A 388 9.63 7.52 -1.18
C LEU A 388 9.56 7.46 -2.72
N THR A 389 8.56 6.78 -3.28
CA THR A 389 8.33 6.81 -4.73
C THR A 389 7.88 8.20 -5.19
N TYR A 390 6.94 8.85 -4.49
CA TYR A 390 6.49 10.21 -4.83
C TYR A 390 7.62 11.23 -4.71
N PHE A 391 8.53 11.04 -3.76
CA PHE A 391 9.76 11.79 -3.60
C PHE A 391 10.60 11.72 -4.89
N ILE A 392 10.83 10.53 -5.45
CA ILE A 392 11.56 10.38 -6.73
C ILE A 392 10.82 11.12 -7.85
N PHE A 393 9.53 10.86 -8.03
CA PHE A 393 8.74 11.48 -9.10
C PHE A 393 8.77 13.01 -9.04
N ASN A 394 8.50 13.61 -7.88
CA ASN A 394 8.49 15.06 -7.76
C ASN A 394 9.89 15.68 -7.94
N HIS A 395 10.96 14.98 -7.52
CA HIS A 395 12.32 15.46 -7.77
C HIS A 395 12.64 15.53 -9.26
N VAL A 396 12.32 14.48 -10.03
CA VAL A 396 12.61 14.45 -11.47
C VAL A 396 11.71 15.39 -12.28
N ALA A 397 10.54 15.76 -11.74
CA ALA A 397 9.64 16.73 -12.39
C ALA A 397 10.09 18.17 -12.24
N ILE A 398 10.72 18.51 -11.10
CA ILE A 398 11.02 19.91 -10.74
C ILE A 398 12.50 20.23 -10.97
N PHE A 399 13.40 19.37 -10.50
CA PHE A 399 14.82 19.68 -10.43
C PHE A 399 15.60 19.09 -11.61
N PRO A 400 16.68 19.78 -12.04
CA PRO A 400 17.57 19.25 -13.06
C PRO A 400 18.32 18.01 -12.55
N GLU A 401 18.89 17.25 -13.49
CA GLU A 401 19.38 15.89 -13.26
C GLU A 401 20.56 15.80 -12.26
N GLU A 402 21.36 16.85 -12.14
CA GLU A 402 22.43 16.99 -11.15
C GLU A 402 21.92 17.24 -9.72
N LYS A 403 20.64 17.62 -9.58
CA LYS A 403 19.97 17.87 -8.30
C LYS A 403 19.05 16.71 -7.87
N TRP A 404 19.05 15.59 -8.60
CA TRP A 404 18.30 14.40 -8.22
C TRP A 404 18.90 13.70 -6.98
N PRO A 405 18.08 13.04 -6.15
CA PRO A 405 18.54 12.34 -4.96
C PRO A 405 19.63 11.31 -5.26
N LYS A 406 20.57 11.13 -4.32
CA LYS A 406 21.67 10.16 -4.48
C LYS A 406 21.43 8.81 -3.80
N GLN A 407 20.83 8.79 -2.60
CA GLN A 407 20.60 7.56 -1.84
C GLN A 407 19.26 7.55 -1.12
N ILE A 408 18.63 6.36 -1.06
CA ILE A 408 17.52 6.07 -0.16
C ILE A 408 17.89 4.87 0.72
N VAL A 409 17.67 5.00 2.03
CA VAL A 409 17.82 3.95 3.03
C VAL A 409 16.45 3.59 3.58
N ALA A 410 16.01 2.37 3.31
CA ALA A 410 14.76 1.81 3.78
C ALA A 410 15.00 0.95 5.03
N ASN A 411 14.65 1.49 6.21
CA ASN A 411 14.84 0.78 7.47
C ASN A 411 13.67 -0.15 7.83
N GLY A 412 13.95 -1.18 8.62
CA GLY A 412 12.94 -2.05 9.22
C GLY A 412 12.13 -1.36 10.32
N TRP A 413 11.15 -2.08 10.86
CA TRP A 413 10.32 -1.61 11.95
C TRP A 413 11.00 -1.78 13.30
N VAL A 414 10.64 -0.92 14.26
CA VAL A 414 10.95 -1.14 15.67
C VAL A 414 9.77 -1.86 16.33
N LEU A 415 10.04 -3.04 16.86
CA LEU A 415 9.12 -3.94 17.56
C LEU A 415 9.39 -3.87 19.07
N ILE A 416 8.37 -4.14 19.88
CA ILE A 416 8.50 -4.30 21.32
C ILE A 416 7.91 -5.65 21.69
N LYS A 417 8.71 -6.52 22.33
CA LYS A 417 8.33 -7.92 22.67
C LYS A 417 7.86 -8.71 21.43
N GLY A 418 8.53 -8.51 20.28
CA GLY A 418 8.20 -9.17 19.02
C GLY A 418 6.93 -8.67 18.34
N GLU A 419 6.24 -7.68 18.90
CA GLU A 419 5.03 -7.11 18.31
C GLU A 419 5.25 -5.70 17.77
N LYS A 420 4.53 -5.37 16.69
CA LYS A 420 4.44 -4.00 16.20
C LYS A 420 3.80 -3.11 17.27
N MET A 421 4.42 -1.96 17.54
CA MET A 421 3.87 -0.96 18.47
C MET A 421 2.51 -0.47 17.97
N ALA A 422 1.48 -0.61 18.82
CA ALA A 422 0.12 -0.19 18.52
C ALA A 422 -0.56 0.38 19.77
N LYS A 423 -1.20 1.55 19.63
CA LYS A 423 -1.91 2.22 20.75
C LYS A 423 -2.97 1.30 21.35
N SER A 424 -3.67 0.56 20.49
CA SER A 424 -4.71 -0.40 20.87
C SER A 424 -4.20 -1.57 21.72
N LYS A 425 -2.92 -1.93 21.60
CA LYS A 425 -2.30 -3.01 22.36
C LYS A 425 -1.65 -2.55 23.67
N GLY A 426 -1.61 -1.24 23.92
CA GLY A 426 -0.93 -0.66 25.08
C GLY A 426 0.59 -0.85 25.09
N ASN A 427 1.18 -1.40 24.03
CA ASN A 427 2.60 -1.77 23.95
C ASN A 427 3.48 -0.64 23.37
N ILE A 428 3.14 0.63 23.61
CA ILE A 428 3.91 1.78 23.13
C ILE A 428 4.82 2.30 24.23
N ARG A 429 6.10 2.45 23.89
CA ARG A 429 7.05 3.26 24.66
C ARG A 429 7.36 4.53 23.88
N THR A 430 7.23 5.68 24.54
CA THR A 430 7.63 6.95 23.93
C THR A 430 9.15 7.10 24.02
N LEU A 431 9.76 7.79 23.05
CA LEU A 431 11.20 8.06 23.07
C LEU A 431 11.62 8.77 24.36
N ARG A 432 10.84 9.75 24.81
CA ARG A 432 11.11 10.49 26.06
C ARG A 432 11.12 9.55 27.27
N ALA A 433 10.12 8.69 27.41
CA ALA A 433 10.09 7.73 28.51
C ALA A 433 11.30 6.78 28.49
N LEU A 434 11.75 6.33 27.30
CA LEU A 434 12.95 5.49 27.18
C LEU A 434 14.22 6.24 27.60
N ILE A 435 14.38 7.49 27.17
CA ILE A 435 15.53 8.33 27.52
C ILE A 435 15.57 8.61 29.03
N ASP A 436 14.42 8.98 29.62
CA ASP A 436 14.31 9.27 31.04
C ASP A 436 14.61 8.04 31.91
N THR A 437 14.37 6.83 31.38
CA THR A 437 14.62 5.57 32.09
C THR A 437 16.05 5.06 31.93
N TYR A 438 16.62 5.13 30.73
CA TYR A 438 17.87 4.42 30.39
C TYR A 438 19.04 5.31 29.96
N SER A 439 18.88 6.63 29.93
CA SER A 439 19.80 7.57 29.28
C SER A 439 19.77 7.52 27.74
N PRO A 440 20.00 8.66 27.06
CA PRO A 440 20.02 8.70 25.61
C PRO A 440 21.13 7.84 24.98
N ASP A 441 22.26 7.67 25.65
CA ASP A 441 23.41 6.94 25.09
C ASP A 441 23.17 5.43 25.06
N ILE A 442 22.57 4.88 26.12
CA ILE A 442 22.19 3.47 26.15
C ILE A 442 21.12 3.19 25.10
N VAL A 443 20.09 4.03 25.01
CA VAL A 443 19.04 3.87 23.98
C VAL A 443 19.65 3.89 22.57
N ARG A 444 20.55 4.83 22.28
CA ARG A 444 21.24 4.91 20.99
C ARG A 444 22.12 3.70 20.72
N LEU A 445 22.91 3.28 21.71
CA LEU A 445 23.78 2.12 21.59
C LEU A 445 22.98 0.85 21.33
N THR A 446 21.93 0.60 22.12
CA THR A 446 21.03 -0.55 21.94
C THR A 446 20.41 -0.54 20.55
N LEU A 447 19.89 0.59 20.09
CA LEU A 447 19.32 0.69 18.73
C LEU A 447 20.38 0.45 17.63
N ALA A 448 21.60 0.91 17.84
CA ALA A 448 22.69 0.77 16.86
C ALA A 448 23.21 -0.67 16.75
N ILE A 449 23.24 -1.44 17.85
CA ILE A 449 23.84 -2.78 17.87
C ILE A 449 22.82 -3.91 17.75
N GLU A 450 21.52 -3.69 17.93
CA GLU A 450 20.54 -4.78 18.00
C GLU A 450 20.18 -5.39 16.63
N SER A 451 20.11 -4.58 15.58
CA SER A 451 19.84 -5.07 14.22
C SER A 451 20.52 -4.19 13.17
N GLU A 452 20.74 -4.74 11.98
CA GLU A 452 21.08 -3.89 10.84
C GLU A 452 19.88 -3.04 10.42
N VAL A 453 20.13 -1.97 9.68
CA VAL A 453 19.13 -0.93 9.40
C VAL A 453 17.93 -1.49 8.63
N GLU A 454 18.16 -2.41 7.70
CA GLU A 454 17.13 -3.05 6.88
C GLU A 454 16.26 -4.07 7.63
N GLN A 455 16.70 -4.52 8.80
CA GLN A 455 16.04 -5.55 9.59
C GLN A 455 15.06 -4.94 10.59
N ASP A 456 14.03 -5.72 10.95
CA ASP A 456 13.13 -5.32 12.02
C ASP A 456 13.85 -5.50 13.37
N LEU A 457 13.91 -4.43 14.15
CA LEU A 457 14.59 -4.36 15.44
C LEU A 457 13.60 -4.74 16.54
N ASN A 458 13.95 -5.69 17.40
CA ASN A 458 13.16 -5.98 18.60
C ASN A 458 13.77 -5.30 19.83
N PHE A 459 13.13 -4.25 20.32
CA PHE A 459 13.60 -3.52 21.49
C PHE A 459 13.14 -4.23 22.77
N SER A 460 14.10 -4.66 23.59
CA SER A 460 13.85 -5.38 24.85
C SER A 460 14.67 -4.80 26.00
N GLU A 461 14.16 -4.91 27.23
CA GLU A 461 14.89 -4.50 28.43
C GLU A 461 16.18 -5.30 28.61
N GLU A 462 16.20 -6.57 28.18
CA GLU A 462 17.40 -7.41 28.19
C GLU A 462 18.50 -6.83 27.28
N SER A 463 18.14 -6.40 26.06
CA SER A 463 19.09 -5.79 25.12
C SER A 463 19.65 -4.45 25.66
N VAL A 464 18.80 -3.70 26.37
CA VAL A 464 19.19 -2.45 27.04
C VAL A 464 20.20 -2.74 28.16
N MET A 465 19.91 -3.70 29.05
CA MET A 465 20.81 -4.05 30.14
C MET A 465 22.17 -4.56 29.63
N LYS A 466 22.17 -5.40 28.58
CA LYS A 466 23.43 -5.84 27.92
C LYS A 466 24.25 -4.67 27.38
N SER A 467 23.58 -3.67 26.80
CA SER A 467 24.25 -2.47 26.28
C SER A 467 24.83 -1.62 27.41
N LEU A 468 24.10 -1.50 28.52
CA LEU A 468 24.54 -0.79 29.72
C LEU A 468 25.77 -1.47 30.35
N ASP A 469 25.70 -2.77 30.60
CA ASP A 469 26.80 -3.54 31.17
C ASP A 469 28.06 -3.42 30.29
N ARG A 470 27.89 -3.49 28.96
CA ARG A 470 28.98 -3.33 28.02
C ARG A 470 29.63 -1.95 28.09
N LEU A 471 28.83 -0.89 28.14
CA LEU A 471 29.36 0.46 28.20
C LEU A 471 30.09 0.72 29.53
N ALA A 472 29.55 0.22 30.64
CA ALA A 472 30.18 0.28 31.95
C ALA A 472 31.50 -0.53 32.00
N ASP A 473 31.55 -1.70 31.35
CA ASP A 473 32.77 -2.49 31.21
C ASP A 473 33.87 -1.73 30.46
N ILE A 474 33.50 -1.06 29.36
CA ILE A 474 34.44 -0.24 28.59
C ILE A 474 34.92 0.93 29.44
N GLU A 475 34.02 1.68 30.09
CA GLU A 475 34.38 2.79 30.97
C GLU A 475 35.38 2.37 32.05
N ARG A 476 35.10 1.26 32.76
CA ARG A 476 36.00 0.71 33.77
C ARG A 476 37.37 0.36 33.19
N LEU A 477 37.41 -0.29 32.02
CA LEU A 477 38.65 -0.66 31.37
C LEU A 477 39.48 0.57 30.94
N VAL A 478 38.82 1.60 30.40
CA VAL A 478 39.50 2.84 30.01
C VAL A 478 40.11 3.52 31.25
N ILE A 479 39.36 3.62 32.35
CA ILE A 479 39.85 4.19 33.62
C ILE A 479 41.00 3.36 34.19
N GLU A 480 40.89 2.04 34.15
CA GLU A 480 41.97 1.13 34.59
C GLU A 480 43.25 1.40 33.80
N VAL A 481 43.19 1.36 32.46
CA VAL A 481 44.36 1.57 31.58
C VAL A 481 44.94 2.97 31.72
N ALA A 482 44.10 4.00 31.91
CA ALA A 482 44.54 5.36 32.11
C ALA A 482 45.41 5.52 33.38
N ASN A 483 45.14 4.74 34.42
CA ASN A 483 45.83 4.79 35.72
C ASN A 483 47.02 3.82 35.85
N LEU A 484 47.26 2.94 34.87
CA LEU A 484 48.40 2.03 34.89
C LEU A 484 49.73 2.75 34.63
N ASP A 485 50.79 2.29 35.28
CA ASP A 485 52.17 2.67 34.95
C ASP A 485 52.53 2.19 33.54
N LYS A 486 52.99 3.11 32.69
CA LYS A 486 53.29 2.83 31.29
C LYS A 486 54.79 2.88 31.02
N VAL A 487 55.25 1.94 30.19
CA VAL A 487 56.63 1.89 29.69
C VAL A 487 56.71 2.40 28.26
N ASP A 488 57.90 2.80 27.81
CA ASP A 488 58.15 3.15 26.41
C ASP A 488 58.78 1.96 25.69
N LYS A 489 57.93 1.02 25.26
CA LYS A 489 58.33 -0.20 24.54
C LYS A 489 57.44 -0.43 23.33
N PHE A 490 58.01 -0.93 22.24
CA PHE A 490 57.25 -1.22 21.02
C PHE A 490 57.67 -2.56 20.42
N GLU A 491 57.20 -3.64 21.04
CA GLU A 491 57.54 -5.01 20.70
C GLU A 491 56.38 -5.68 19.95
N LEU A 492 56.37 -7.02 19.91
CA LEU A 492 55.34 -7.77 19.21
C LEU A 492 53.91 -7.50 19.75
N PRO A 493 53.66 -7.40 21.08
CA PRO A 493 52.32 -7.09 21.60
C PRO A 493 51.78 -5.73 21.15
N GLU A 494 52.60 -4.67 21.17
CA GLU A 494 52.18 -3.33 20.71
C GLU A 494 51.96 -3.30 19.20
N ARG A 495 52.83 -3.94 18.41
CA ARG A 495 52.64 -4.08 16.96
C ARG A 495 51.34 -4.79 16.62
N TRP A 496 51.01 -5.84 17.38
CA TRP A 496 49.75 -6.55 17.24
C TRP A 496 48.57 -5.64 17.57
N LEU A 497 48.59 -4.96 18.72
CA LEU A 497 47.49 -4.06 19.14
C LEU A 497 47.25 -2.94 18.12
N MET A 498 48.31 -2.29 17.64
CA MET A 498 48.21 -1.24 16.61
C MET A 498 47.69 -1.80 15.28
N SER A 499 48.13 -2.99 14.87
CA SER A 499 47.58 -3.66 13.68
C SER A 499 46.08 -3.94 13.82
N ARG A 500 45.64 -4.39 15.00
CA ARG A 500 44.21 -4.58 15.31
C ARG A 500 43.44 -3.26 15.24
N LEU A 501 43.97 -2.17 15.81
CA LEU A 501 43.37 -0.83 15.75
C LEU A 501 43.12 -0.39 14.31
N PHE A 502 44.15 -0.35 13.48
CA PHE A 502 44.01 0.10 12.08
C PHE A 502 43.09 -0.81 11.26
N THR A 503 43.11 -2.11 11.52
CA THR A 503 42.19 -3.07 10.88
C THR A 503 40.74 -2.78 11.27
N ASN A 504 40.47 -2.56 12.56
CA ASN A 504 39.13 -2.25 13.06
C ASN A 504 38.65 -0.89 12.56
N ILE A 505 39.48 0.16 12.58
CA ILE A 505 39.16 1.48 12.04
C ILE A 505 38.75 1.37 10.57
N LYS A 506 39.56 0.71 9.74
CA LYS A 506 39.25 0.51 8.32
C LYS A 506 37.94 -0.25 8.12
N GLY A 507 37.71 -1.29 8.93
CA GLY A 507 36.48 -2.07 8.90
C GLY A 507 35.23 -1.27 9.31
N VAL A 508 35.34 -0.45 10.36
CA VAL A 508 34.26 0.42 10.85
C VAL A 508 33.89 1.46 9.81
N ILE A 509 34.87 2.14 9.21
CA ILE A 509 34.63 3.12 8.14
C ILE A 509 33.88 2.46 6.99
N ASN A 510 34.35 1.30 6.52
CA ASN A 510 33.69 0.57 5.43
C ASN A 510 32.25 0.15 5.80
N ASP A 511 32.00 -0.29 7.03
CA ASP A 511 30.66 -0.65 7.47
C ASP A 511 29.73 0.56 7.53
N LEU A 512 30.19 1.68 8.08
CA LEU A 512 29.41 2.92 8.16
C LEU A 512 29.13 3.50 6.78
N ASP A 513 30.09 3.48 5.85
CA ASP A 513 29.90 3.85 4.44
C ASP A 513 28.84 2.98 3.75
N ASN A 514 28.68 1.74 4.23
CA ASN A 514 27.65 0.79 3.79
C ASN A 514 26.39 0.78 4.65
N VAL A 515 26.26 1.73 5.58
CA VAL A 515 25.09 1.86 6.48
C VAL A 515 24.87 0.60 7.33
N ARG A 516 25.93 -0.19 7.56
CA ARG A 516 25.95 -1.39 8.41
C ARG A 516 26.27 -1.00 9.85
N ILE A 517 25.32 -0.31 10.47
CA ILE A 517 25.50 0.32 11.78
C ILE A 517 25.78 -0.73 12.87
N ARG A 518 25.12 -1.89 12.82
CA ARG A 518 25.36 -2.95 13.81
C ARG A 518 26.74 -3.57 13.63
N ALA A 519 27.15 -3.89 12.41
CA ALA A 519 28.49 -4.41 12.15
C ALA A 519 29.61 -3.46 12.64
N ALA A 520 29.44 -2.16 12.43
CA ALA A 520 30.35 -1.13 12.96
C ALA A 520 30.31 -1.09 14.49
N GLY A 521 29.13 -1.07 15.09
CA GLY A 521 28.94 -1.06 16.54
C GLY A 521 29.54 -2.30 17.23
N ILE A 522 29.40 -3.49 16.66
CA ILE A 522 30.02 -4.71 17.19
C ILE A 522 31.55 -4.60 17.19
N LYS A 523 32.15 -4.03 16.14
CA LYS A 523 33.62 -3.81 16.11
C LYS A 523 34.06 -2.85 17.20
N ILE A 524 33.39 -1.71 17.33
CA ILE A 524 33.73 -0.66 18.30
C ILE A 524 33.54 -1.15 19.73
N PHE A 525 32.36 -1.65 20.07
CA PHE A 525 31.99 -1.92 21.47
C PHE A 525 32.40 -3.31 21.95
N TYR A 526 32.62 -4.29 21.05
CA TYR A 526 32.97 -5.65 21.46
C TYR A 526 34.35 -6.08 20.99
N THR A 527 34.65 -5.95 19.70
CA THR A 527 35.93 -6.42 19.16
C THR A 527 37.10 -5.62 19.72
N MET A 528 37.02 -4.28 19.71
CA MET A 528 38.10 -3.44 20.22
C MET A 528 38.29 -3.60 21.75
N TYR A 529 37.19 -3.74 22.49
CA TYR A 529 37.25 -4.07 23.91
C TYR A 529 38.00 -5.39 24.17
N HIS A 530 37.70 -6.45 23.43
CA HIS A 530 38.39 -7.74 23.57
C HIS A 530 39.86 -7.67 23.14
N ASP A 531 40.17 -6.92 22.08
CA ASP A 531 41.55 -6.71 21.63
C ASP A 531 42.39 -6.03 22.73
N LEU A 532 41.84 -5.01 23.39
CA LEU A 532 42.50 -4.32 24.49
C LEU A 532 42.71 -5.24 25.72
N ARG A 533 41.69 -5.98 26.14
CA ARG A 533 41.81 -6.96 27.25
C ARG A 533 42.86 -8.04 26.93
N LYS A 534 42.89 -8.51 25.68
CA LYS A 534 43.88 -9.48 25.22
C LYS A 534 45.29 -8.89 25.29
N TYR A 535 45.49 -7.67 24.82
CA TYR A 535 46.79 -6.98 24.92
C TYR A 535 47.28 -6.90 26.37
N LEU A 536 46.42 -6.44 27.29
CA LEU A 536 46.77 -6.35 28.72
C LEU A 536 47.14 -7.71 29.33
N SER A 537 46.58 -8.82 28.83
CA SER A 537 46.96 -10.17 29.27
C SER A 537 48.32 -10.66 28.74
N LEU A 538 48.89 -9.98 27.74
CA LEU A 538 50.16 -10.35 27.10
C LEU A 538 51.36 -9.60 27.68
N VAL A 539 51.12 -8.58 28.52
CA VAL A 539 52.15 -7.67 29.02
C VAL A 539 52.02 -7.47 30.52
N ASP A 540 53.15 -7.42 31.24
CA ASP A 540 53.15 -7.12 32.67
C ASP A 540 52.90 -5.63 32.95
N LYS A 541 53.43 -4.76 32.07
CA LYS A 541 53.20 -3.31 32.07
C LYS A 541 52.87 -2.85 30.66
N PRO A 542 51.75 -2.13 30.44
CA PRO A 542 51.38 -1.67 29.12
C PRO A 542 52.35 -0.59 28.63
N SER A 543 52.49 -0.50 27.32
CA SER A 543 53.23 0.57 26.67
C SER A 543 52.40 1.85 26.56
N ARG A 544 53.06 3.01 26.49
CA ARG A 544 52.39 4.29 26.19
C ARG A 544 51.58 4.28 24.88
N TYR A 545 51.92 3.40 23.93
CA TYR A 545 51.16 3.24 22.69
C TYR A 545 49.72 2.73 22.92
N VAL A 546 49.39 2.16 24.10
CA VAL A 546 48.02 1.80 24.45
C VAL A 546 47.10 3.02 24.47
N ASP A 547 47.63 4.22 24.77
CA ASP A 547 46.87 5.47 24.80
C ASP A 547 46.44 5.95 23.41
N LEU A 548 47.06 5.43 22.34
CA LEU A 548 46.60 5.65 20.96
C LEU A 548 45.44 4.71 20.58
N TYR A 549 45.26 3.64 21.33
CA TYR A 549 44.18 2.67 21.14
C TYR A 549 42.89 3.12 21.84
N LEU A 550 43.05 3.75 23.01
CA LEU A 550 41.98 4.46 23.71
C LEU A 550 41.56 5.70 22.91
#